data_AF-A0AA40B1J6-F1
#
_entry.id   AF-A0AA40B1J6-F1
#
_cell.length_a   1.000
_cell.length_b   1.000
_cell.length_c   1.000
_cell.angle_alpha   90.00
_cell.angle_beta   90.00
_cell.angle_gamma   90.00
#
_symmetry.space_group_name_H-M   'P 1'
#
loop_
_entity.id
_entity.type
_entity.pdbx_description
1 polymer ?
#
loop_
_entity_poly.entity_id
_entity_poly.type
_entity_poly.pdbx_seq_one_letter_code
_entity_poly.pdbx_strand_id
1 'polypeptide(L)'
;MLTDGPARVLSRLFDKVSTTDNTPYCCIPLALKFRSEVCGGEARIRKYCEEIARQGGARVAEILDTGVLGGSSSSFQRCCFTNVRLPLTPVELAIDKSCGRKAAKLMQELTPAEYETYLPIKFYDGQFWCRVSNQI
;
A
#
# COMPACT_ATOMS: atom_id res chain seq x y z
N MET A 1 23.58 38.49 -17.18
CA MET A 1 22.35 37.69 -17.31
C MET A 1 22.76 36.25 -17.49
N LEU A 2 22.64 35.40 -16.46
CA LEU A 2 22.89 33.96 -16.60
C LEU A 2 21.67 33.36 -17.29
N THR A 3 21.85 32.81 -18.48
CA THR A 3 20.79 32.09 -19.21
C THR A 3 20.43 30.82 -18.44
N ASP A 4 19.19 30.71 -18.00
CA ASP A 4 18.70 29.55 -17.28
C ASP A 4 18.73 28.31 -18.18
N GLY A 5 19.40 27.25 -17.72
CA GLY A 5 19.48 25.98 -18.45
C GLY A 5 18.12 25.27 -18.59
N PRO A 6 17.99 24.30 -19.50
CA PRO A 6 16.71 23.65 -19.82
C PRO A 6 15.97 23.06 -18.61
N ALA A 7 16.70 22.51 -17.63
CA ALA A 7 16.12 21.96 -16.40
C ALA A 7 15.45 23.03 -15.52
N ARG A 8 16.01 24.24 -15.48
CA ARG A 8 15.45 25.36 -14.70
C ARG A 8 14.20 25.94 -15.36
N VAL A 9 14.17 25.97 -16.69
CA VAL A 9 12.97 26.34 -17.45
C VAL A 9 11.84 25.34 -17.17
N LEU A 10 12.14 24.04 -17.20
CA LEU A 10 11.16 23.00 -16.88
C LEU A 10 10.64 23.11 -15.45
N SER A 11 11.51 23.29 -14.45
CA SER A 11 11.12 23.43 -13.04
C SER A 11 10.12 24.56 -12.82
N ARG A 12 10.34 25.73 -13.45
CA ARG A 12 9.47 26.90 -13.29
C ARG A 12 8.04 26.68 -13.77
N LEU A 13 7.81 25.74 -14.69
CA LEU A 13 6.45 25.38 -15.12
C LEU A 13 5.61 24.78 -13.98
N PHE A 14 6.26 24.27 -12.93
CA PHE A 14 5.61 23.62 -11.79
C PHE A 14 5.58 24.49 -10.52
N ASP A 15 6.22 25.67 -10.52
CA ASP A 15 6.24 26.56 -9.35
C ASP A 15 4.84 27.07 -8.98
N LYS A 16 3.97 27.27 -9.99
CA LYS A 16 2.58 27.69 -9.81
C LYS A 16 1.68 27.13 -10.92
N VAL A 17 1.07 25.98 -10.64
CA VAL A 17 0.12 25.32 -11.57
C VAL A 17 -1.33 25.75 -11.35
N SER A 18 -1.65 26.24 -10.15
CA SER A 18 -2.92 26.86 -9.77
C SER A 18 -2.76 27.48 -8.36
N THR A 19 -3.81 28.04 -7.80
CA THR A 19 -3.88 28.34 -6.37
C THR A 19 -4.11 27.02 -5.61
N THR A 20 -3.06 26.51 -4.96
CA THR A 20 -3.09 25.26 -4.17
C THR A 20 -2.44 25.45 -2.81
N ASP A 21 -2.73 24.56 -1.87
CA ASP A 21 -1.98 24.46 -0.62
C ASP A 21 -0.62 23.78 -0.88
N ASN A 22 0.46 24.54 -0.70
CA ASN A 22 1.83 24.07 -0.91
C ASN A 22 2.53 23.61 0.38
N THR A 23 1.84 23.64 1.53
CA THR A 23 2.42 23.19 2.80
C THR A 23 2.96 21.75 2.77
N PRO A 24 2.38 20.77 2.04
CA PRO A 24 2.97 19.43 1.95
C PRO A 24 4.34 19.42 1.28
N TYR A 25 4.59 20.30 0.30
CA TYR A 25 5.90 20.41 -0.35
C TYR A 25 6.96 20.96 0.60
N CYS A 26 6.58 21.90 1.48
CA CYS A 26 7.46 22.44 2.51
C CYS A 26 7.91 21.37 3.52
N CYS A 27 7.14 20.30 3.70
CA CYS A 27 7.49 19.19 4.58
C CYS A 27 8.54 18.23 3.98
N ILE A 28 8.77 18.24 2.66
CA ILE A 28 9.65 17.26 1.99
C ILE A 28 11.08 17.28 2.58
N PRO A 29 11.76 18.44 2.72
CA PRO A 29 13.11 18.46 3.28
C PRO A 29 13.16 17.94 4.72
N LEU A 30 12.15 18.26 5.53
CA LEU A 30 12.05 17.81 6.91
C LEU A 30 11.78 16.31 7.01
N ALA A 31 10.89 15.77 6.17
CA ALA A 31 10.62 14.34 6.09
C ALA A 31 11.87 13.55 5.65
N LEU A 32 12.61 14.04 4.66
CA LEU A 32 13.87 13.43 4.22
C LEU A 32 14.93 13.46 5.33
N LYS A 33 15.04 14.59 6.04
CA LYS A 33 15.95 14.72 7.19
C LYS A 33 15.58 13.72 8.30
N PHE A 34 14.30 13.63 8.68
CA PHE A 34 13.81 12.67 9.66
C PHE A 34 14.13 11.22 9.25
N ARG A 35 13.85 10.85 8.00
CA ARG A 35 14.15 9.51 7.47
C ARG A 35 15.65 9.20 7.49
N SER A 36 16.49 10.19 7.21
CA SER A 36 17.95 10.06 7.23
C SER A 36 18.51 9.92 8.65
N GLU A 37 18.14 10.83 9.55
CA GLU A 37 18.75 10.99 10.87
C GLU A 37 18.10 10.10 11.94
N VAL A 38 16.78 9.91 11.89
CA VAL A 38 16.02 9.16 12.90
C VAL A 38 15.74 7.73 12.47
N CYS A 39 15.28 7.52 11.22
CA CYS A 39 14.93 6.19 10.72
C CYS A 39 16.11 5.39 10.14
N GLY A 40 17.32 5.98 10.11
CA GLY A 40 18.54 5.30 9.67
C GLY A 40 18.75 5.26 8.16
N GLY A 41 17.99 6.04 7.39
CA GLY A 41 18.16 6.24 5.96
C GLY A 41 17.35 5.31 5.06
N GLU A 42 17.18 5.77 3.82
CA GLU A 42 16.32 5.17 2.79
C GLU A 42 16.49 3.65 2.58
N ALA A 43 17.73 3.18 2.54
CA ALA A 43 18.04 1.78 2.29
C ALA A 43 17.57 0.88 3.46
N ARG A 44 17.72 1.35 4.70
CA ARG A 44 17.26 0.60 5.89
C ARG A 44 15.74 0.58 5.96
N ILE A 45 15.09 1.72 5.71
CA ILE A 45 13.63 1.81 5.71
C ILE A 45 13.04 0.84 4.68
N ARG A 46 13.52 0.86 3.43
CA ARG A 46 13.03 -0.06 2.39
C ARG A 46 13.25 -1.52 2.77
N LYS A 47 14.46 -1.87 3.20
CA LYS A 47 14.77 -3.25 3.64
C LYS A 47 13.85 -3.71 4.77
N TYR A 48 13.64 -2.85 5.78
CA TYR A 48 12.76 -3.15 6.90
C TYR A 48 11.33 -3.37 6.43
N CYS A 49 10.74 -2.39 5.72
CA CYS A 49 9.35 -2.42 5.27
C CYS A 49 9.05 -3.60 4.33
N GLU A 50 9.96 -3.92 3.41
CA GLU A 50 9.84 -5.09 2.54
C GLU A 50 9.89 -6.39 3.34
N GLU A 51 10.82 -6.52 4.28
CA GLU A 51 10.97 -7.74 5.06
C GLU A 51 9.79 -7.98 6.00
N ILE A 52 9.30 -6.94 6.69
CA ILE A 52 8.13 -7.06 7.55
C ILE A 52 6.85 -7.29 6.72
N ALA A 53 6.74 -6.74 5.50
CA ALA A 53 5.62 -7.05 4.62
C ALA A 53 5.61 -8.52 4.19
N ARG A 54 6.79 -9.07 3.88
CA ARG A 54 6.96 -10.48 3.53
C ARG A 54 6.66 -11.40 4.71
N GLN A 55 7.29 -11.17 5.86
CA GLN A 55 7.11 -11.99 7.06
C GLN A 55 5.70 -11.86 7.63
N GLY A 56 5.18 -10.64 7.76
CA GLY A 56 3.82 -10.37 8.24
C GLY A 56 2.77 -10.98 7.32
N GLY A 57 2.93 -10.85 6.00
CA GLY A 57 2.04 -11.49 5.03
C GLY A 57 2.03 -13.02 5.14
N ALA A 58 3.21 -13.63 5.28
CA ALA A 58 3.32 -15.07 5.50
C ALA A 58 2.64 -15.49 6.80
N ARG A 59 2.81 -14.72 7.88
CA ARG A 59 2.17 -15.01 9.16
C ARG A 59 0.65 -14.89 9.11
N VAL A 60 0.11 -13.88 8.43
CA VAL A 60 -1.34 -13.73 8.25
C VAL A 60 -1.90 -14.87 7.39
N ALA A 61 -1.21 -15.25 6.32
CA ALA A 61 -1.60 -16.38 5.48
C ALA A 61 -1.63 -17.70 6.27
N GLU A 62 -0.63 -17.93 7.14
CA GLU A 62 -0.59 -19.09 8.03
C GLU A 62 -1.78 -19.09 9.01
N ILE A 63 -2.08 -17.95 9.65
CA ILE A 63 -3.20 -17.83 10.60
C ILE A 63 -4.55 -18.11 9.92
N LEU A 64 -4.71 -17.67 8.67
CA LEU A 64 -5.95 -17.83 7.92
C LEU A 64 -6.03 -19.16 7.16
N ASP A 65 -4.99 -19.99 7.20
CA ASP A 65 -4.84 -21.20 6.38
C ASP A 65 -5.04 -20.91 4.87
N THR A 66 -4.39 -19.85 4.40
CA THR A 66 -4.46 -19.41 3.00
C THR A 66 -3.07 -19.13 2.41
N GLY A 67 -2.97 -18.18 1.49
CA GLY A 67 -1.74 -17.87 0.77
C GLY A 67 -1.62 -16.40 0.42
N VAL A 68 -0.38 -15.99 0.18
CA VAL A 68 -0.04 -14.66 -0.33
C VAL A 68 -0.08 -14.63 -1.85
N LEU A 69 -0.49 -13.49 -2.42
CA LEU A 69 -0.57 -13.32 -3.86
C LEU A 69 0.82 -13.50 -4.50
N GLY A 70 0.90 -14.34 -5.54
CA GLY A 70 2.14 -14.61 -6.27
C GLY A 70 3.08 -15.65 -5.64
N GLY A 71 2.84 -16.09 -4.41
CA GLY A 71 3.71 -17.07 -3.74
C GLY A 71 5.12 -16.54 -3.41
N SER A 72 5.96 -17.41 -2.83
CA SER A 72 7.23 -17.06 -2.17
C SER A 72 8.34 -16.53 -3.09
N SER A 73 8.27 -16.78 -4.41
CA SER A 73 9.29 -16.38 -5.38
C SER A 73 8.87 -15.20 -6.27
N SER A 74 7.73 -14.56 -6.00
CA SER A 74 7.24 -13.50 -6.87
C SER A 74 7.89 -12.13 -6.59
N SER A 75 8.15 -11.39 -7.67
CA SER A 75 8.55 -9.98 -7.59
C SER A 75 7.50 -9.10 -6.89
N PHE A 76 6.25 -9.57 -6.76
CA PHE A 76 5.18 -8.88 -6.06
C PHE A 76 5.46 -8.70 -4.56
N GLN A 77 6.37 -9.49 -3.97
CA GLN A 77 6.77 -9.35 -2.56
C GLN A 77 7.92 -8.35 -2.34
N ARG A 78 8.45 -7.70 -3.40
CA ARG A 78 9.49 -6.65 -3.30
C ARG A 78 8.85 -5.26 -3.18
N CYS A 79 7.95 -5.11 -2.21
CA CYS A 79 7.35 -3.83 -1.87
C CYS A 79 6.91 -3.79 -0.41
N CYS A 80 6.50 -2.62 0.07
CA CYS A 80 6.13 -2.42 1.47
C CYS A 80 4.69 -2.85 1.82
N PHE A 81 4.09 -3.75 1.05
CA PHE A 81 2.79 -4.33 1.33
C PHE A 81 2.70 -5.77 0.80
N THR A 82 1.68 -6.49 1.23
CA THR A 82 1.36 -7.83 0.73
C THR A 82 -0.14 -8.00 0.56
N ASN A 83 -0.55 -8.91 -0.31
CA ASN A 83 -1.95 -9.29 -0.45
C ASN A 83 -2.12 -10.72 0.05
N VAL A 84 -3.01 -10.92 1.01
CA VAL A 84 -3.31 -12.23 1.61
C VAL A 84 -4.70 -12.65 1.22
N ARG A 85 -4.86 -13.91 0.80
CA ARG A 85 -6.16 -14.47 0.46
C ARG A 85 -7.00 -14.63 1.72
N LEU A 86 -8.26 -14.22 1.69
CA LEU A 86 -9.20 -14.50 2.76
C LEU A 86 -9.77 -15.91 2.60
N PRO A 87 -10.04 -16.65 3.69
CA PRO A 87 -10.60 -18.00 3.65
C PRO A 87 -12.12 -17.93 3.42
N LEU A 88 -12.53 -17.30 2.31
CA LEU A 88 -13.92 -17.07 1.96
C LEU A 88 -14.10 -17.29 0.46
N THR A 89 -15.19 -17.96 0.09
CA THR A 89 -15.62 -18.15 -1.29
C THR A 89 -17.03 -17.60 -1.51
N PRO A 90 -17.39 -17.22 -2.76
CA PRO A 90 -18.76 -16.82 -3.07
C PRO A 90 -19.81 -17.88 -2.69
N VAL A 91 -19.46 -19.16 -2.79
CA VAL A 91 -20.33 -20.29 -2.44
C VAL A 91 -20.63 -20.30 -0.94
N GLU A 92 -19.62 -20.19 -0.08
CA GLU A 92 -19.79 -20.13 1.37
C GLU A 92 -20.58 -18.91 1.82
N LEU A 93 -20.43 -17.80 1.10
CA LEU A 93 -21.19 -16.57 1.34
C LEU A 93 -22.61 -16.60 0.75
N ALA A 94 -23.00 -17.69 0.05
CA ALA A 94 -24.26 -17.80 -0.67
C ALA A 94 -24.52 -16.63 -1.64
N ILE A 95 -23.48 -16.14 -2.32
CA ILE A 95 -23.57 -15.07 -3.30
C ILE A 95 -23.13 -15.54 -4.69
N ASP A 96 -23.70 -14.93 -5.72
CA ASP A 96 -23.19 -15.09 -7.08
C ASP A 96 -21.79 -14.47 -7.22
N LYS A 97 -20.94 -15.07 -8.07
CA LYS A 97 -19.58 -14.59 -8.33
C LYS A 97 -19.54 -13.14 -8.80
N SER A 98 -20.56 -12.68 -9.54
CA SER A 98 -20.68 -11.28 -9.99
C SER A 98 -20.84 -10.29 -8.82
N CYS A 99 -21.36 -10.75 -7.67
CA CYS A 99 -21.52 -9.95 -6.46
C CYS A 99 -20.22 -9.83 -5.65
N GLY A 100 -19.17 -10.59 -5.96
CA GLY A 100 -17.93 -10.61 -5.16
C GLY A 100 -17.29 -9.23 -4.96
N ARG A 101 -17.35 -8.32 -5.96
CA ARG A 101 -16.84 -6.94 -5.80
C ARG A 101 -17.64 -6.13 -4.78
N LYS A 102 -18.97 -6.30 -4.75
CA LYS A 102 -19.85 -5.63 -3.78
C LYS A 102 -19.61 -6.18 -2.38
N ALA A 103 -19.48 -7.50 -2.24
CA ALA A 103 -19.15 -8.14 -0.97
C ALA A 103 -17.78 -7.69 -0.43
N ALA A 104 -16.76 -7.61 -1.29
CA ALA A 104 -15.44 -7.10 -0.92
C ALA A 104 -15.49 -5.65 -0.41
N LYS A 105 -16.30 -4.80 -1.07
CA LYS A 105 -16.51 -3.41 -0.66
C LYS A 105 -17.19 -3.35 0.71
N LEU A 106 -18.24 -4.14 0.93
CA LEU A 106 -18.93 -4.21 2.21
C LEU A 106 -17.98 -4.64 3.34
N MET A 107 -17.23 -5.74 3.16
CA MET A 107 -16.25 -6.19 4.14
C MET A 107 -15.24 -5.11 4.49
N GLN A 108 -14.73 -4.38 3.49
CA GLN A 108 -13.81 -3.26 3.70
C GLN A 108 -14.44 -2.14 4.54
N GLU A 109 -15.73 -1.82 4.32
CA GLU A 109 -16.45 -0.78 5.08
C GLU A 109 -16.74 -1.19 6.53
N LEU A 110 -16.90 -2.49 6.80
CA LEU A 110 -17.07 -3.02 8.15
C LEU A 110 -15.78 -2.93 8.97
N THR A 111 -14.60 -3.04 8.35
CA THR A 111 -13.33 -2.99 9.10
C THR A 111 -13.18 -1.75 9.99
N PRO A 112 -13.36 -0.51 9.51
CA PRO A 112 -13.27 0.66 10.38
C PRO A 112 -14.49 0.83 11.29
N ALA A 113 -15.65 0.31 10.88
CA ALA A 113 -16.88 0.42 11.65
C ALA A 113 -16.88 -0.48 12.90
N GLU A 114 -16.23 -1.63 12.84
CA GLU A 114 -16.24 -2.64 13.91
C GLU A 114 -14.89 -2.85 14.59
N TYR A 115 -13.76 -2.61 13.90
CA TYR A 115 -12.43 -3.01 14.37
C TYR A 115 -11.39 -1.88 14.42
N GLU A 116 -11.83 -0.62 14.29
CA GLU A 116 -10.96 0.58 14.31
C GLU A 116 -9.74 0.49 13.37
N THR A 117 -9.87 -0.28 12.28
CA THR A 117 -8.81 -0.51 11.30
C THR A 117 -9.35 -0.46 9.90
N TYR A 118 -8.51 -0.15 8.91
CA TYR A 118 -8.91 -0.15 7.52
C TYR A 118 -8.09 -1.16 6.72
N LEU A 119 -8.76 -2.21 6.25
CA LEU A 119 -8.15 -3.20 5.38
C LEU A 119 -8.74 -3.09 3.98
N PRO A 120 -7.95 -2.65 2.97
CA PRO A 120 -8.39 -2.73 1.58
C PRO A 120 -8.66 -4.19 1.19
N ILE A 121 -9.88 -4.48 0.73
CA ILE A 121 -10.28 -5.82 0.28
C ILE A 121 -10.71 -5.77 -1.18
N LYS A 122 -10.21 -6.71 -1.99
CA LYS A 122 -10.53 -6.85 -3.41
C LYS A 122 -10.98 -8.26 -3.73
N PHE A 123 -11.97 -8.34 -4.62
CA PHE A 123 -12.34 -9.61 -5.26
C PHE A 123 -11.64 -9.70 -6.61
N TYR A 124 -10.70 -10.62 -6.74
CA TYR A 124 -9.87 -10.83 -7.92
C TYR A 124 -9.65 -12.32 -8.16
N ASP A 125 -9.78 -12.74 -9.42
CA ASP A 125 -9.67 -14.13 -9.85
C ASP A 125 -10.56 -15.11 -9.05
N GLY A 126 -11.78 -14.68 -8.73
CA GLY A 126 -12.73 -15.48 -7.97
C GLY A 126 -12.42 -15.63 -6.48
N GLN A 127 -11.40 -14.95 -5.98
CA GLN A 127 -10.95 -15.00 -4.58
C GLN A 127 -11.01 -13.61 -3.94
N PHE A 128 -11.15 -13.57 -2.62
CA PHE A 128 -11.05 -12.34 -1.84
C PHE A 128 -9.62 -12.16 -1.32
N TRP A 129 -9.09 -10.95 -1.44
CA TRP A 129 -7.73 -10.60 -1.05
C TRP A 129 -7.74 -9.35 -0.18
N CYS A 130 -7.13 -9.41 0.99
CA CYS A 130 -6.86 -8.23 1.81
C CYS A 130 -5.42 -7.73 1.57
N ARG A 131 -5.23 -6.42 1.47
CA ARG A 131 -3.90 -5.80 1.37
C ARG A 131 -3.46 -5.28 2.72
N VAL A 132 -2.30 -5.72 3.20
CA VAL A 132 -1.69 -5.23 4.44
C VAL A 132 -0.45 -4.41 4.08
N SER A 133 -0.42 -3.13 4.47
CA SER A 133 0.71 -2.23 4.27
C SER A 133 1.59 -2.21 5.51
N ASN A 134 2.90 -2.39 5.34
CA ASN A 134 3.85 -2.42 6.45
C ASN A 134 4.92 -1.35 6.23
N GLN A 135 4.48 -0.09 6.34
CA GLN A 135 5.30 1.10 6.14
C GLN A 135 5.48 1.84 7.45
N ILE A 136 6.68 2.39 7.66
CA ILE A 136 6.97 3.44 8.64
C ILE A 136 7.13 4.78 7.93
#